data_AF-A0A5E8CJR8-F1
#
_entry.id   AF-A0A5E8CJR8-F1
#
_cell.length_a   1.000
_cell.length_b   1.000
_cell.length_c   1.000
_cell.angle_alpha   90.00
_cell.angle_beta   90.00
_cell.angle_gamma   90.00
#
_symmetry.space_group_name_H-M   'P 1'
#
loop_
_entity.id
_entity.type
_entity.pdbx_description
1 polymer ?
#
loop_
_entity_poly.entity_id
_entity_poly.type
_entity_poly.pdbx_seq_one_letter_code
_entity_poly.pdbx_strand_id
1 'polypeptide(L)'
;MNRNTTIKEEILKQKRFDHISFRIEFIKDVLQGKSVEPMIDLDNCDTENFVNKLSSSDSEENNDIRKILNKRYFDFNKIINQIGGKLLYIKSGSTGHTFKGLNPNDKEDDQSKINYAVKIVAYPKKENYGDLYDISRPENAELLMLKVLSYFVVNNQTPHIVLPFCTFNTNIKTFINLPKNNIVNNKKYDQFVKRHKKKEYYDNVSVLISEWANGGDLLDYIRKHHTEFE
;
A
#
# COMPACT_ATOMS: atom_id res chain seq x y z
N MET A 1 -37.21 2.45 -14.72
CA MET A 1 -35.81 2.92 -14.60
C MET A 1 -34.97 2.09 -15.56
N ASN A 2 -34.33 2.71 -16.55
CA ASN A 2 -33.80 2.03 -17.73
C ASN A 2 -32.43 1.39 -17.44
N ARG A 3 -32.33 0.05 -17.51
CA ARG A 3 -31.10 -0.74 -17.24
C ARG A 3 -29.87 -0.23 -18.02
N ASN A 4 -30.07 0.27 -19.25
CA ASN A 4 -29.01 0.77 -20.11
C ASN A 4 -28.44 2.13 -19.67
N THR A 5 -29.18 2.93 -18.91
CA THR A 5 -28.70 4.22 -18.39
C THR A 5 -27.76 3.99 -17.20
N THR A 6 -28.09 3.06 -16.32
CA THR A 6 -27.28 2.70 -15.14
C THR A 6 -25.93 2.10 -15.52
N ILE A 7 -25.88 1.23 -16.53
CA ILE A 7 -24.62 0.63 -17.03
C ILE A 7 -23.69 1.70 -17.63
N LYS A 8 -24.23 2.67 -18.38
CA LYS A 8 -23.43 3.78 -18.92
C LYS A 8 -22.86 4.68 -17.83
N GLU A 9 -23.62 4.94 -16.77
CA GLU A 9 -23.18 5.75 -15.62
C GLU A 9 -22.10 5.03 -14.80
N GLU A 10 -22.24 3.72 -14.58
CA GLU A 10 -21.20 2.90 -13.93
C GLU A 10 -19.92 2.82 -14.76
N ILE A 11 -20.02 2.64 -16.08
CA ILE A 11 -18.86 2.67 -16.99
C ILE A 11 -18.20 4.05 -16.99
N LEU A 12 -18.98 5.15 -16.95
CA LEU A 12 -18.41 6.50 -16.86
C LEU A 12 -17.71 6.74 -15.50
N LYS A 13 -18.26 6.22 -14.40
CA LYS A 13 -17.60 6.27 -13.09
C LYS A 13 -16.32 5.43 -13.07
N GLN A 14 -16.34 4.22 -13.63
CA GLN A 14 -15.16 3.36 -13.76
C GLN A 14 -14.06 4.01 -14.60
N LYS A 15 -14.41 4.59 -15.75
CA LYS A 15 -13.46 5.32 -16.61
C LYS A 15 -12.82 6.54 -15.95
N ARG A 16 -13.46 7.15 -14.94
CA ARG A 16 -12.84 8.25 -14.17
C ARG A 16 -11.62 7.80 -13.38
N PHE A 17 -11.58 6.55 -12.90
CA PHE A 17 -10.46 6.01 -12.13
C PHE A 17 -9.21 5.73 -12.97
N ASP A 18 -9.37 5.51 -14.27
CA ASP A 18 -8.23 5.28 -15.16
C ASP A 18 -7.47 6.58 -15.46
N HIS A 19 -8.07 7.74 -15.20
CA HIS A 19 -7.42 9.03 -15.39
C HIS A 19 -6.46 9.35 -14.25
N ILE A 20 -5.19 9.55 -14.61
CA ILE A 20 -4.10 9.90 -13.69
C ILE A 20 -4.48 11.09 -12.78
N SER A 21 -5.07 12.15 -13.32
CA SER A 21 -5.48 13.31 -12.52
C SER A 21 -6.48 12.95 -11.42
N PHE A 22 -7.46 12.10 -11.71
CA PHE A 22 -8.42 11.67 -10.70
C PHE A 22 -7.74 10.84 -9.60
N ARG A 23 -6.82 9.96 -9.98
CA ARG A 23 -6.04 9.14 -9.05
C ARG A 23 -5.23 10.01 -8.10
N ILE A 24 -4.53 11.02 -8.62
CA ILE A 24 -3.75 11.98 -7.82
C ILE A 24 -4.65 12.73 -6.83
N GLU A 25 -5.78 13.29 -7.31
CA GLU A 25 -6.70 14.04 -6.45
C GLU A 25 -7.31 13.16 -5.36
N PHE A 26 -7.62 11.89 -5.67
CA PHE A 26 -8.07 10.95 -4.64
C PHE A 26 -7.04 10.76 -3.52
N ILE A 27 -5.75 10.61 -3.87
CA ILE A 27 -4.69 10.44 -2.87
C ILE A 27 -4.61 11.68 -1.97
N LYS A 28 -4.67 12.87 -2.57
CA LYS A 28 -4.67 14.14 -1.84
C LYS A 28 -5.86 14.21 -0.89
N ASP A 29 -7.07 13.90 -1.35
CA ASP A 29 -8.29 13.92 -0.54
C ASP A 29 -8.20 12.96 0.66
N VAL A 30 -7.65 11.76 0.47
CA VAL A 30 -7.48 10.77 1.55
C VAL A 30 -6.51 11.27 2.64
N LEU A 31 -5.43 11.94 2.22
CA LEU A 31 -4.36 12.39 3.13
C LEU A 31 -4.55 13.82 3.66
N GLN A 32 -5.49 14.59 3.10
CA GLN A 32 -5.71 15.98 3.48
C GLN A 32 -6.05 16.10 4.98
N GLY A 33 -5.26 16.92 5.69
CA GLY A 33 -5.44 17.19 7.12
C GLY A 33 -5.17 16.00 8.03
N LYS A 34 -4.55 14.92 7.54
CA LYS A 34 -4.20 13.74 8.35
C LYS A 34 -2.78 13.87 8.90
N SER A 35 -2.42 13.02 9.87
CA SER A 35 -1.08 13.09 10.48
C SER A 35 0.04 12.42 9.67
N VAL A 36 -0.32 11.67 8.62
CA VAL A 36 0.64 11.06 7.70
C VAL A 36 0.82 11.96 6.49
N GLU A 37 2.07 12.05 6.03
CA GLU A 37 2.43 12.81 4.84
C GLU A 37 2.43 11.90 3.60
N PRO A 38 2.17 12.45 2.41
CA PRO A 38 2.36 11.74 1.16
C PRO A 38 3.79 11.21 1.03
N MET A 39 3.94 10.00 0.48
CA MET A 39 5.26 9.42 0.22
C MET A 39 6.03 10.14 -0.91
N ILE A 40 5.28 10.82 -1.79
CA ILE A 40 5.76 11.60 -2.93
C ILE A 40 4.98 12.91 -2.98
N ASP A 41 5.64 13.99 -3.37
CA ASP A 41 4.96 15.24 -3.70
C ASP A 41 4.27 15.07 -5.06
N LEU A 42 2.95 14.94 -5.05
CA LEU A 42 2.15 14.68 -6.24
C LEU A 42 1.96 15.92 -7.13
N ASP A 43 2.36 17.10 -6.66
CA ASP A 43 2.31 18.36 -7.40
C ASP A 43 3.65 18.74 -8.03
N ASN A 44 4.71 17.97 -7.73
CA ASN A 44 6.05 18.20 -8.23
C ASN A 44 6.48 17.13 -9.25
N CYS A 45 6.64 17.55 -10.51
CA CYS A 45 7.04 16.70 -11.62
C CYS A 45 8.57 16.57 -11.80
N ASP A 46 9.38 17.31 -11.04
CA ASP A 46 10.84 17.30 -11.15
C ASP A 46 11.40 15.92 -10.82
N THR A 47 12.43 15.48 -11.56
CA THR A 47 13.03 14.15 -11.37
C THR A 47 13.54 13.96 -9.94
N GLU A 48 14.12 15.02 -9.37
CA GLU A 48 14.68 15.12 -8.03
C GLU A 48 13.69 14.81 -6.91
N ASN A 49 12.38 14.93 -7.17
CA ASN A 49 11.33 14.57 -6.22
C ASN A 49 11.22 13.05 -6.05
N PHE A 50 11.52 12.30 -7.11
CA PHE A 50 11.33 10.84 -7.17
C PHE A 50 12.64 10.07 -6.95
N VAL A 51 13.79 10.69 -7.20
CA VAL A 51 15.10 10.08 -6.96
C VAL A 51 15.65 10.45 -5.59
N ASN A 52 16.43 9.53 -5.01
CA ASN A 52 17.08 9.79 -3.72
C ASN A 52 18.25 10.75 -3.95
N LYS A 53 18.20 11.94 -3.36
CA LYS A 53 19.38 12.82 -3.28
C LYS A 53 20.37 12.22 -2.30
N LEU A 54 21.26 11.37 -2.80
CA LEU A 54 22.47 10.99 -2.07
C LEU A 54 23.35 12.24 -2.01
N SER A 55 23.52 12.80 -0.81
CA SER A 55 24.51 13.84 -0.62
C SER A 55 25.90 13.27 -0.94
N SER A 56 26.70 14.00 -1.70
CA SER A 56 28.04 13.59 -2.20
C SER A 56 29.10 13.36 -1.12
N SER A 57 28.72 13.35 0.16
CA SER A 57 29.55 12.91 1.27
C SER A 57 29.12 11.50 1.66
N ASP A 58 29.89 10.51 1.19
CA ASP A 58 29.80 9.07 1.50
C ASP A 58 29.93 8.78 3.00
N SER A 59 28.92 9.15 3.77
CA SER A 59 28.76 8.72 5.16
C SER A 59 27.65 7.68 5.22
N GLU A 60 27.85 6.64 6.02
CA GLU A 60 26.87 5.58 6.32
C GLU A 60 25.49 6.12 6.73
N GLU A 61 25.44 7.39 7.14
CA GLU A 61 24.25 8.17 7.41
C GLU A 61 23.26 8.33 6.23
N ASN A 62 23.69 8.06 4.99
CA ASN A 62 22.83 8.14 3.79
C ASN A 62 22.03 6.85 3.53
N ASN A 63 22.29 5.76 4.27
CA ASN A 63 21.59 4.48 4.09
C ASN A 63 20.38 4.31 5.03
N ASP A 64 19.67 5.40 5.36
CA ASP A 64 18.54 5.38 6.28
C ASP A 64 17.23 5.78 5.58
N ILE A 65 16.29 4.83 5.49
CA ILE A 65 14.98 5.03 4.85
C ILE A 65 14.16 6.15 5.49
N ARG A 66 14.39 6.44 6.78
CA ARG A 66 13.67 7.50 7.51
C ARG A 66 14.04 8.87 6.96
N LYS A 67 15.29 9.08 6.54
CA LYS A 67 15.75 10.35 5.96
C LYS A 67 15.23 10.53 4.53
N ILE A 68 15.15 9.44 3.76
CA ILE A 68 14.80 9.47 2.34
C ILE A 68 13.29 9.57 2.09
N LEU A 69 12.48 8.82 2.86
CA LEU A 69 11.02 8.77 2.71
C LEU A 69 10.27 9.46 3.86
N ASN A 70 10.96 10.14 4.77
CA ASN A 70 10.38 10.64 6.02
C ASN A 70 9.59 9.56 6.78
N LYS A 71 10.06 8.31 6.73
CA LYS A 71 9.32 7.15 7.23
C LYS A 71 9.31 7.10 8.75
N ARG A 72 8.26 7.66 9.35
CA ARG A 72 8.09 7.78 10.81
C ARG A 72 7.33 6.62 11.42
N TYR A 73 7.34 6.57 12.76
CA TYR A 73 6.50 5.67 13.53
C TYR A 73 5.14 6.30 13.79
N PHE A 74 4.06 5.56 13.54
CA PHE A 74 2.70 5.97 13.88
C PHE A 74 1.92 4.83 14.55
N ASP A 75 0.94 5.20 15.37
CA ASP A 75 -0.09 4.28 15.82
C ASP A 75 -1.00 3.90 14.64
N PHE A 76 -1.03 2.60 14.31
CA PHE A 76 -1.79 2.10 13.17
C PHE A 76 -3.27 2.45 13.24
N ASN A 77 -3.91 2.25 14.40
CA ASN A 77 -5.35 2.45 14.54
C ASN A 77 -5.71 3.93 14.37
N LYS A 78 -4.88 4.84 14.88
CA LYS A 78 -5.05 6.28 14.68
C LYS A 78 -5.02 6.66 13.20
N ILE A 79 -4.03 6.16 12.44
CA ILE A 79 -3.93 6.45 11.00
C ILE A 79 -5.11 5.87 10.23
N ILE A 80 -5.43 4.59 10.46
CA ILE A 80 -6.55 3.94 9.77
C ILE A 80 -7.86 4.66 10.06
N ASN A 81 -8.14 5.01 11.32
CA ASN A 81 -9.34 5.78 11.69
C ASN A 81 -9.41 7.16 11.01
N GLN A 82 -8.26 7.79 10.75
CA GLN A 82 -8.19 9.07 10.04
C GLN A 82 -8.53 8.97 8.55
N ILE A 83 -8.17 7.86 7.89
CA ILE A 83 -8.29 7.70 6.42
C ILE A 83 -9.49 6.86 5.95
N GLY A 84 -10.18 6.15 6.85
CA GLY A 84 -11.37 5.37 6.46
C GLY A 84 -11.84 4.30 7.44
N GLY A 85 -11.06 3.97 8.48
CA GLY A 85 -11.47 3.25 9.68
C GLY A 85 -11.72 1.75 9.56
N LYS A 86 -12.25 1.25 8.44
CA LYS A 86 -12.59 -0.16 8.27
C LYS A 86 -11.62 -0.83 7.30
N LEU A 87 -11.02 -1.94 7.74
CA LEU A 87 -10.15 -2.77 6.91
C LEU A 87 -10.72 -4.18 6.77
N LEU A 88 -10.68 -4.71 5.55
CA LEU A 88 -10.96 -6.10 5.24
C LEU A 88 -9.65 -6.84 4.96
N TYR A 89 -9.40 -7.95 5.65
CA TYR A 89 -8.24 -8.80 5.35
C TYR A 89 -8.44 -9.50 4.01
N ILE A 90 -7.50 -9.31 3.08
CA ILE A 90 -7.59 -9.87 1.72
C ILE A 90 -6.76 -11.14 1.62
N LYS A 91 -5.43 -11.02 1.81
CA LYS A 91 -4.53 -12.17 1.64
C LYS A 91 -3.22 -12.02 2.39
N SER A 92 -2.57 -13.16 2.61
CA SER A 92 -1.18 -13.25 3.02
C SER A 92 -0.31 -13.64 1.82
N GLY A 93 0.64 -12.78 1.47
CA GLY A 93 1.73 -13.05 0.55
C GLY A 93 2.92 -13.70 1.25
N SER A 94 4.01 -13.93 0.48
CA SER A 94 5.30 -14.39 1.02
C SER A 94 5.97 -13.31 1.87
N THR A 95 5.84 -12.05 1.49
CA THR A 95 6.53 -10.91 2.11
C THR A 95 5.63 -10.09 3.02
N GLY A 96 4.31 -10.11 2.85
CA GLY A 96 3.43 -9.31 3.69
C GLY A 96 1.96 -9.72 3.66
N HIS A 97 1.16 -8.99 4.42
CA HIS A 97 -0.29 -9.15 4.55
C HIS A 97 -0.99 -7.96 3.90
N THR A 98 -2.06 -8.21 3.17
CA THR A 98 -2.79 -7.18 2.44
C THR A 98 -4.19 -7.05 2.99
N PHE A 99 -4.58 -5.81 3.24
CA PHE A 99 -5.91 -5.40 3.65
C PHE A 99 -6.47 -4.43 2.61
N LYS A 100 -7.79 -4.41 2.47
CA LYS A 100 -8.52 -3.44 1.68
C LYS A 100 -9.19 -2.45 2.63
N GLY A 101 -8.94 -1.16 2.43
CA GLY A 101 -9.68 -0.09 3.07
C GLY A 101 -11.09 -0.02 2.53
N LEU A 102 -12.07 -0.03 3.44
CA LEU A 102 -13.49 0.11 3.15
C LEU A 102 -14.00 1.38 3.82
N ASN A 103 -14.93 2.09 3.19
CA ASN A 103 -15.66 3.14 3.85
C ASN A 103 -16.82 2.51 4.67
N PRO A 104 -16.95 2.81 5.97
CA PRO A 104 -17.95 2.19 6.85
C PRO A 104 -19.41 2.52 6.46
N ASN A 105 -19.63 3.57 5.69
CA ASN A 105 -20.96 3.96 5.22
C ASN A 105 -21.36 3.31 3.89
N ASP A 106 -20.53 2.43 3.34
CA ASP A 106 -20.77 1.81 2.05
C ASP A 106 -21.46 0.45 2.16
N LYS A 107 -22.38 0.20 1.21
CA LYS A 107 -22.92 -1.14 0.93
C LYS A 107 -21.83 -1.95 0.23
N GLU A 108 -21.70 -3.24 0.57
CA GLU A 108 -20.56 -4.10 0.22
C GLU A 108 -20.26 -4.25 -1.29
N ASP A 109 -21.22 -3.90 -2.17
CA ASP A 109 -21.16 -4.17 -3.62
C ASP A 109 -20.91 -2.95 -4.52
N ASP A 110 -20.67 -1.75 -3.98
CA ASP A 110 -20.42 -0.57 -4.82
C ASP A 110 -18.96 -0.52 -5.33
N GLN A 111 -18.72 -1.15 -6.47
CA GLN A 111 -17.42 -1.12 -7.17
C GLN A 111 -17.04 0.27 -7.71
N SER A 112 -17.96 1.24 -7.70
CA SER A 112 -17.71 2.60 -8.15
C SER A 112 -17.06 3.49 -7.08
N LYS A 113 -16.73 2.93 -5.92
CA LYS A 113 -16.21 3.67 -4.77
C LYS A 113 -14.77 3.35 -4.44
N ILE A 114 -14.10 4.39 -3.95
CA ILE A 114 -12.65 4.44 -3.92
C ILE A 114 -12.13 3.70 -2.71
N ASN A 115 -11.39 2.63 -3.00
CA ASN A 115 -10.75 1.79 -2.01
C ASN A 115 -9.24 2.03 -2.04
N TYR A 116 -8.57 1.73 -0.95
CA TYR A 116 -7.11 1.73 -0.87
C TYR A 116 -6.61 0.37 -0.39
N ALA A 117 -5.39 0.01 -0.75
CA ALA A 117 -4.70 -1.14 -0.22
C ALA A 117 -3.85 -0.74 0.99
N VAL A 118 -3.80 -1.60 2.00
CA VAL A 118 -2.84 -1.50 3.10
C VAL A 118 -2.02 -2.79 3.12
N LYS A 119 -0.73 -2.68 2.84
CA LYS A 119 0.22 -3.80 2.90
C LYS A 119 1.08 -3.68 4.16
N ILE A 120 1.11 -4.75 4.94
CA ILE A 120 1.86 -4.88 6.18
C ILE A 120 2.98 -5.88 5.99
N VAL A 121 4.21 -5.46 6.27
CA VAL A 121 5.41 -6.23 5.98
C VAL A 121 6.27 -6.27 7.23
N ALA A 122 6.51 -7.46 7.77
CA ALA A 122 7.33 -7.61 8.97
C ALA A 122 8.81 -7.68 8.63
N TYR A 123 9.63 -7.07 9.47
CA TYR A 123 11.08 -7.05 9.27
C TYR A 123 11.72 -8.30 9.88
N PRO A 124 12.27 -9.23 9.08
CA PRO A 124 12.96 -10.40 9.59
C PRO A 124 14.34 -10.04 10.13
N LYS A 125 14.70 -10.64 11.26
CA LYS A 125 16.04 -10.62 11.84
C LYS A 125 16.89 -11.69 11.16
N LYS A 126 17.36 -11.39 9.95
CA LYS A 126 18.36 -12.20 9.24
C LYS A 126 19.70 -11.47 9.30
N GLU A 127 20.79 -12.23 9.44
CA GLU A 127 22.15 -11.68 9.60
C GLU A 127 22.56 -10.75 8.45
N ASN A 128 22.06 -10.99 7.23
CA ASN A 128 22.47 -10.29 6.02
C ASN A 128 21.58 -9.09 5.62
N TYR A 129 20.58 -8.71 6.42
CA TYR A 129 19.64 -7.63 6.05
C TYR A 129 19.94 -6.29 6.73
N GLY A 130 21.00 -6.20 7.53
CA GLY A 130 21.32 -4.98 8.28
C GLY A 130 20.27 -4.62 9.32
N ASP A 131 20.30 -3.36 9.76
CA ASP A 131 19.31 -2.80 10.67
C ASP A 131 17.93 -2.64 10.00
N LEU A 132 16.91 -2.19 10.74
CA LEU A 132 15.53 -2.06 10.24
C LEU A 132 15.33 -0.91 9.24
N TYR A 133 16.19 0.10 9.29
CA TYR A 133 16.09 1.34 8.53
C TYR A 133 16.97 1.33 7.26
N ASP A 134 17.86 0.35 7.12
CA ASP A 134 18.70 0.15 5.94
C ASP A 134 17.86 0.10 4.65
N ILE A 135 18.25 0.87 3.64
CA ILE A 135 17.48 0.97 2.38
C ILE A 135 17.57 -0.30 1.54
N SER A 136 18.63 -1.10 1.72
CA SER A 136 18.89 -2.33 0.98
C SER A 136 17.96 -3.48 1.40
N ARG A 137 17.27 -3.33 2.55
CA ARG A 137 16.27 -4.28 2.98
C ARG A 137 15.20 -4.46 1.92
N PRO A 138 14.73 -5.69 1.65
CA PRO A 138 13.70 -5.93 0.64
C PRO A 138 12.45 -5.07 0.82
N GLU A 139 12.04 -4.85 2.07
CA GLU A 139 10.85 -4.07 2.40
C GLU A 139 11.00 -2.57 2.10
N ASN A 140 12.21 -2.03 2.31
CA ASN A 140 12.51 -0.61 2.09
C ASN A 140 12.86 -0.35 0.61
N ALA A 141 13.56 -1.29 -0.03
CA ALA A 141 13.85 -1.25 -1.47
C ALA A 141 12.55 -1.24 -2.31
N GLU A 142 11.53 -2.00 -1.90
CA GLU A 142 10.21 -1.97 -2.57
C GLU A 142 9.59 -0.57 -2.53
N LEU A 143 9.65 0.12 -1.38
CA LEU A 143 9.14 1.48 -1.23
C LEU A 143 9.90 2.46 -2.12
N LEU A 144 11.23 2.39 -2.14
CA LEU A 144 12.05 3.24 -3.00
C LEU A 144 11.76 3.02 -4.48
N MET A 145 11.60 1.77 -4.90
CA MET A 145 11.23 1.44 -6.27
C MET A 145 9.87 2.03 -6.65
N LEU A 146 8.86 1.92 -5.77
CA LEU A 146 7.55 2.54 -5.99
C LEU A 146 7.63 4.07 -6.08
N LYS A 147 8.43 4.71 -5.22
CA LYS A 147 8.68 6.16 -5.30
C LYS A 147 9.25 6.54 -6.67
N VAL A 148 10.32 5.88 -7.11
CA VAL A 148 10.95 6.15 -8.42
C VAL A 148 9.97 5.92 -9.56
N LEU A 149 9.24 4.80 -9.57
CA LEU A 149 8.30 4.45 -10.63
C LEU A 149 7.08 5.38 -10.69
N SER A 150 6.73 6.03 -9.58
CA SER A 150 5.63 7.00 -9.54
C SER A 150 5.89 8.22 -10.43
N TYR A 151 7.15 8.53 -10.74
CA TYR A 151 7.54 9.57 -11.70
C TYR A 151 6.78 9.45 -13.01
N PHE A 152 6.71 8.23 -13.57
CA PHE A 152 6.07 7.97 -14.85
C PHE A 152 4.56 8.21 -14.81
N VAL A 153 3.93 8.04 -13.66
CA VAL A 153 2.50 8.29 -13.49
C VAL A 153 2.25 9.78 -13.32
N VAL A 154 2.94 10.43 -12.38
CA VAL A 154 2.76 11.87 -12.11
C VAL A 154 3.06 12.72 -13.35
N ASN A 155 4.04 12.30 -14.18
CA ASN A 155 4.37 12.95 -15.45
C ASN A 155 3.48 12.51 -16.63
N ASN A 156 2.34 11.85 -16.39
CA ASN A 156 1.38 11.39 -17.41
C ASN A 156 1.99 10.46 -18.49
N GLN A 157 3.08 9.76 -18.19
CA GLN A 157 3.75 8.85 -19.14
C GLN A 157 3.09 7.46 -19.16
N THR A 158 2.52 7.01 -18.04
CA THR A 158 1.79 5.73 -17.96
C THR A 158 0.77 5.69 -16.82
N PRO A 159 -0.43 5.14 -17.04
CA PRO A 159 -1.38 4.87 -15.96
C PRO A 159 -1.14 3.52 -15.26
N HIS A 160 -0.24 2.67 -15.77
CA HIS A 160 -0.20 1.24 -15.40
C HIS A 160 0.54 0.92 -14.10
N ILE A 161 1.09 1.92 -13.41
CA ILE A 161 1.85 1.76 -12.17
C ILE A 161 0.97 2.22 -11.01
N VAL A 162 0.90 1.40 -9.96
CA VAL A 162 0.18 1.72 -8.72
C VAL A 162 0.90 2.84 -7.98
N LEU A 163 0.15 3.89 -7.60
CA LEU A 163 0.66 5.00 -6.82
C LEU A 163 0.64 4.69 -5.31
N PRO A 164 1.74 4.93 -4.59
CA PRO A 164 1.77 4.90 -3.14
C PRO A 164 1.14 6.18 -2.57
N PHE A 165 0.44 6.05 -1.45
CA PHE A 165 -0.15 7.18 -0.73
C PHE A 165 0.85 7.64 0.32
N CYS A 166 1.10 6.78 1.30
CA CYS A 166 2.01 7.05 2.41
C CYS A 166 2.62 5.73 2.92
N THR A 167 3.73 5.85 3.65
CA THR A 167 4.36 4.72 4.33
C THR A 167 4.80 5.09 5.74
N PHE A 168 4.73 4.13 6.65
CA PHE A 168 5.17 4.33 8.03
C PHE A 168 5.57 3.02 8.72
N ASN A 169 6.17 3.14 9.89
CA ASN A 169 6.39 2.03 10.81
C ASN A 169 5.31 1.99 11.88
N THR A 170 4.95 0.79 12.33
CA THR A 170 4.04 0.63 13.46
C THR A 170 4.31 -0.66 14.23
N ASN A 171 3.60 -0.87 15.34
CA ASN A 171 3.77 -2.08 16.16
C ASN A 171 3.18 -3.33 15.48
N ILE A 172 3.94 -4.43 15.48
CA ILE A 172 3.51 -5.73 14.95
C ILE A 172 2.31 -6.33 15.72
N LYS A 173 2.14 -5.97 17.00
CA LYS A 173 1.11 -6.54 17.91
C LYS A 173 -0.30 -6.42 17.35
N THR A 174 -0.60 -5.33 16.65
CA THR A 174 -1.91 -5.10 16.03
C THR A 174 -2.27 -6.21 15.04
N PHE A 175 -1.28 -6.80 14.38
CA PHE A 175 -1.49 -7.75 13.30
C PHE A 175 -1.40 -9.21 13.72
N ILE A 176 -0.58 -9.54 14.73
CA ILE A 176 -0.47 -10.92 15.24
C ILE A 176 -1.66 -11.33 16.12
N ASN A 177 -2.39 -10.34 16.63
CA ASN A 177 -3.54 -10.53 17.52
C ASN A 177 -4.88 -10.40 16.79
N LEU A 178 -4.89 -10.43 15.46
CA LEU A 178 -6.13 -10.38 14.69
C LEU A 178 -7.01 -11.61 15.03
N PRO A 179 -8.31 -11.42 15.32
CA PRO A 179 -9.23 -12.53 15.58
C PRO A 179 -9.25 -13.48 14.40
N LYS A 180 -9.17 -14.80 14.64
CA LYS A 180 -9.18 -15.82 13.57
C LYS A 180 -10.39 -15.70 12.64
N ASN A 181 -11.53 -15.28 13.17
CA ASN A 181 -12.77 -15.10 12.40
C ASN A 181 -12.66 -13.96 11.36
N ASN A 182 -11.68 -13.06 11.53
CA ASN A 182 -11.43 -11.94 10.62
C ASN A 182 -10.35 -12.27 9.58
N ILE A 183 -9.85 -13.51 9.57
CA ILE A 183 -8.78 -13.96 8.68
C ILE A 183 -9.28 -15.15 7.89
N VAL A 184 -9.35 -15.01 6.56
CA VAL A 184 -9.60 -16.14 5.67
C VAL A 184 -8.47 -17.16 5.88
N ASN A 185 -8.83 -18.38 6.28
CA ASN A 185 -7.92 -19.44 6.74
C ASN A 185 -6.63 -19.54 5.90
N ASN A 186 -5.52 -18.97 6.38
CA ASN A 186 -4.30 -18.78 5.60
C ASN A 186 -3.06 -19.29 6.34
N LYS A 187 -2.49 -20.40 5.83
CA LYS A 187 -1.26 -21.02 6.37
C LYS A 187 -0.11 -20.03 6.54
N LYS A 188 0.00 -19.02 5.67
CA LYS A 188 1.06 -18.00 5.74
C LYS A 188 0.86 -17.02 6.90
N TYR A 189 -0.38 -16.72 7.27
CA TYR A 189 -0.66 -15.95 8.49
C TYR A 189 -0.27 -16.73 9.75
N ASP A 190 -0.62 -18.02 9.83
CA ASP A 190 -0.17 -18.86 10.93
C ASP A 190 1.35 -18.95 11.03
N GLN A 191 2.04 -19.03 9.89
CA GLN A 191 3.51 -18.96 9.83
C GLN A 191 4.02 -17.61 10.32
N PHE A 192 3.41 -16.49 9.92
CA PHE A 192 3.75 -15.16 10.40
C PHE A 192 3.67 -15.07 11.93
N VAL A 193 2.55 -15.50 12.53
CA VAL A 193 2.39 -15.52 13.99
C VAL A 193 3.41 -16.45 14.67
N LYS A 194 3.66 -17.64 14.11
CA LYS A 194 4.66 -18.58 14.64
C LYS A 194 6.08 -18.02 14.62
N ARG A 195 6.50 -17.38 13.52
CA ARG A 195 7.83 -16.77 13.38
C ARG A 195 8.01 -15.58 14.32
N HIS A 196 6.97 -14.77 14.53
CA HIS A 196 6.99 -13.73 15.55
C HIS A 196 7.20 -14.32 16.96
N LYS A 197 6.46 -15.38 17.33
CA LYS A 197 6.64 -16.05 18.64
C LYS A 197 8.05 -16.60 18.85
N LYS A 198 8.75 -16.96 17.78
CA LYS A 198 10.16 -17.37 17.78
C LYS A 198 11.15 -16.20 17.79
N LYS A 199 10.68 -14.95 17.90
CA LYS A 199 11.48 -13.73 17.86
C LYS A 199 12.26 -13.54 16.54
N GLU A 200 11.81 -14.15 15.45
CA GLU A 200 12.45 -14.02 14.12
C GLU A 200 12.16 -12.68 13.43
N TYR A 201 11.23 -11.87 13.98
CA TYR A 201 10.90 -10.53 13.49
C TYR A 201 11.29 -9.46 14.52
N TYR A 202 11.46 -8.24 14.04
CA TYR A 202 11.38 -7.05 14.88
C TYR A 202 9.93 -6.78 15.32
N ASP A 203 9.76 -6.02 16.40
CA ASP A 203 8.45 -5.64 16.94
C ASP A 203 7.78 -4.51 16.12
N ASN A 204 8.50 -3.98 15.13
CA ASN A 204 8.00 -3.01 14.17
C ASN A 204 7.70 -3.71 12.84
N VAL A 205 6.68 -3.21 12.14
CA VAL A 205 6.35 -3.59 10.76
C VAL A 205 6.30 -2.36 9.88
N SER A 206 6.60 -2.55 8.60
CA SER A 206 6.40 -1.56 7.55
C SER A 206 4.95 -1.57 7.10
N VAL A 207 4.36 -0.39 6.95
CA VAL A 207 3.04 -0.16 6.36
C VAL A 207 3.22 0.59 5.04
N LEU A 208 2.60 0.10 3.98
CA LEU A 208 2.41 0.80 2.72
C LEU A 208 0.92 0.96 2.48
N ILE A 209 0.46 2.19 2.27
CA ILE A 209 -0.88 2.49 1.78
C ILE A 209 -0.74 2.90 0.32
N SER A 210 -1.56 2.31 -0.55
CA SER A 210 -1.51 2.54 -2.00
C SER A 210 -2.89 2.42 -2.63
N GLU A 211 -2.98 2.66 -3.93
CA GLU A 211 -4.21 2.40 -4.67
C GLU A 211 -4.63 0.92 -4.58
N TRP A 212 -5.95 0.70 -4.67
CA TRP A 212 -6.53 -0.63 -4.74
C TRP A 212 -6.64 -1.11 -6.18
N ALA A 213 -5.91 -2.18 -6.53
CA ALA A 213 -6.10 -2.89 -7.79
C ALA A 213 -7.31 -3.83 -7.69
N ASN A 214 -8.43 -3.43 -8.29
CA ASN A 214 -9.72 -4.13 -8.22
C ASN A 214 -9.71 -5.57 -8.75
N GLY A 215 -8.90 -5.85 -9.78
CA GLY A 215 -8.74 -7.19 -10.35
C GLY A 215 -7.83 -8.13 -9.56
N GLY A 216 -7.13 -7.64 -8.53
CA GLY A 216 -6.07 -8.41 -7.87
C GLY A 216 -4.80 -8.50 -8.72
N ASP A 217 -3.95 -9.50 -8.47
CA ASP A 217 -2.81 -9.75 -9.36
C ASP A 217 -3.25 -10.48 -10.63
N LEU A 218 -2.49 -10.27 -11.71
CA LEU A 218 -2.82 -10.78 -13.04
C LEU A 218 -3.04 -12.30 -13.06
N LEU A 219 -2.25 -13.06 -12.29
CA LEU A 219 -2.37 -14.51 -12.25
C LEU A 219 -3.67 -14.94 -11.55
N ASP A 220 -4.00 -14.31 -10.43
CA ASP A 220 -5.27 -14.53 -9.73
C ASP A 220 -6.46 -14.13 -10.63
N TYR A 221 -6.35 -13.02 -11.37
CA TYR A 221 -7.36 -12.56 -12.32
C TYR A 221 -7.58 -13.58 -13.45
N ILE A 222 -6.49 -13.99 -14.13
CA ILE A 222 -6.57 -14.98 -15.21
C ILE A 222 -7.16 -16.29 -14.68
N ARG A 223 -6.72 -16.80 -13.52
CA ARG A 223 -7.28 -18.03 -12.95
C ARG A 223 -8.79 -17.94 -12.72
N LYS A 224 -9.29 -16.78 -12.30
CA LYS A 224 -10.71 -16.58 -12.06
C LYS A 224 -11.53 -16.47 -13.35
N HIS A 225 -10.95 -15.89 -14.40
CA HIS A 225 -11.68 -15.50 -15.61
C HIS A 225 -11.28 -16.30 -16.88
N HIS A 226 -10.34 -17.25 -16.81
CA HIS A 226 -9.83 -17.96 -17.99
C HIS A 226 -10.91 -18.70 -18.80
N THR A 227 -11.98 -19.16 -18.15
CA THR A 227 -13.10 -19.85 -18.81
C THR A 227 -14.12 -18.90 -19.45
N GLU A 228 -14.02 -17.59 -19.21
CA GLU A 228 -14.91 -16.58 -19.80
C GLU A 228 -14.46 -16.14 -21.20
N PHE A 229 -13.28 -16.60 -21.64
CA PHE A 229 -12.69 -16.30 -22.93
C PHE A 229 -12.75 -17.48 -23.92
N GLU A 230 -13.45 -18.56 -23.56
CA GLU A 230 -13.82 -19.67 -24.46
C GLU A 230 -15.20 -19.42 -25.11
#